data_AF-A0A821QHC1-F1
#
_entry.id   AF-A0A821QHC1-F1
#
_cell.length_a   1.000
_cell.length_b   1.000
_cell.length_c   1.000
_cell.angle_alpha   90.00
_cell.angle_beta   90.00
_cell.angle_gamma   90.00
#
_symmetry.space_group_name_H-M   'P 1'
#
loop_
_entity.id
_entity.type
_entity.pdbx_description
1 polymer ?
#
loop_
_entity_poly.entity_id
_entity_poly.type
_entity_poly.pdbx_seq_one_letter_code
_entity_poly.pdbx_strand_id
1 'polypeptide(L)'
;MYCLFVDKPWLKYQFTDVHRKLIKTPDELESEMKDPTANIDKIVLDKTLGSLMGLALGDALGAHVEFRSHEYLQANLVKNLKGGGTWGLDNGQFTDDTSMALCLATSLIARRDFVAYDQLVRYKWWYQYGYMSSTGQCFDIDSATKQSLVRFAKNQKDFANKNNIPIQYMDFLSNRDCLRKFSVYCSEVGAAGNEALMRLAPVPLFFYRNPENLLNTQASVVKLLMVMPKPMMRADFMQPSS
;
A
#
# COMPACT_ATOMS: atom_id res chain seq x y z
N MET A 1 6.78 15.83 -2.42
CA MET A 1 7.00 14.41 -2.04
C MET A 1 8.46 14.01 -2.07
N TYR A 2 9.26 14.41 -3.08
CA TYR A 2 10.70 14.15 -3.12
C TYR A 2 11.47 14.53 -1.84
N CYS A 3 11.20 15.70 -1.26
CA CYS A 3 11.87 16.16 -0.03
C CYS A 3 11.60 15.29 1.21
N LEU A 4 10.53 14.48 1.25
CA LEU A 4 10.23 13.61 2.40
C LEU A 4 11.06 12.31 2.38
N PHE A 5 11.68 11.99 1.24
CA PHE A 5 12.42 10.75 1.05
C PHE A 5 13.93 10.95 0.98
N VAL A 6 14.42 12.20 0.92
CA VAL A 6 15.85 12.51 0.98
C VAL A 6 16.41 11.97 2.31
N ASP A 7 17.55 11.28 2.25
CA ASP A 7 18.28 10.70 3.39
C ASP A 7 17.65 9.51 4.14
N LYS A 8 16.63 8.85 3.59
CA LYS A 8 16.08 7.63 4.21
C LYS A 8 16.99 6.39 4.02
N PRO A 9 17.28 5.60 5.08
CA PRO A 9 18.19 4.43 5.02
C PRO A 9 17.81 3.36 3.99
N TRP A 10 16.53 3.31 3.64
CA TRP A 10 15.98 2.33 2.69
C TRP A 10 16.01 2.80 1.24
N LEU A 11 16.41 4.04 0.94
CA LEU A 11 16.63 4.52 -0.44
C LEU A 11 17.52 3.54 -1.23
N LYS A 12 18.49 2.89 -0.58
CA LYS A 12 19.34 1.85 -1.20
C LYS A 12 18.56 0.66 -1.80
N TYR A 13 17.38 0.35 -1.26
CA TYR A 13 16.51 -0.73 -1.77
C TYR A 13 15.63 -0.26 -2.94
N GLN A 14 15.49 1.05 -3.14
CA GLN A 14 14.71 1.67 -4.21
C GLN A 14 15.49 1.76 -5.53
N PHE A 15 16.82 1.65 -5.53
CA PHE A 15 17.65 1.89 -6.72
C PHE A 15 18.17 0.63 -7.42
N THR A 16 17.37 -0.45 -7.45
CA THR A 16 17.61 -1.56 -8.37
C THR A 16 16.96 -1.23 -9.71
N ASP A 17 17.77 -0.83 -10.70
CA ASP A 17 17.57 -0.59 -12.16
C ASP A 17 16.21 -0.13 -12.76
N VAL A 18 15.07 -0.58 -12.26
CA VAL A 18 13.72 -0.27 -12.77
C VAL A 18 13.29 1.16 -12.42
N HIS A 19 13.64 1.67 -11.24
CA HIS A 19 13.29 3.03 -10.83
C HIS A 19 14.08 4.11 -11.60
N ARG A 20 15.35 3.84 -11.92
CA ARG A 20 16.22 4.79 -12.64
C ARG A 20 15.76 5.06 -14.08
N LYS A 21 15.04 4.11 -14.69
CA LYS A 21 14.53 4.21 -16.07
C LYS A 21 13.11 4.75 -16.16
N LEU A 22 12.36 4.75 -15.07
CA LEU A 22 10.93 5.14 -15.04
C LEU A 22 10.69 6.49 -14.38
N ILE A 23 11.61 6.93 -13.53
CA ILE A 23 11.55 8.25 -12.91
C ILE A 23 12.11 9.27 -13.89
N LYS A 24 11.20 9.99 -14.55
CA LYS A 24 11.52 11.20 -15.29
C LYS A 24 11.84 12.32 -14.31
N THR A 25 12.84 13.11 -14.64
CA THR A 25 13.14 14.38 -13.98
C THR A 25 11.96 15.35 -14.13
N PRO A 26 11.83 16.36 -13.25
CA PRO A 26 10.81 17.40 -13.39
C PRO A 26 10.79 18.04 -14.78
N ASP A 27 11.97 18.28 -15.36
CA ASP A 27 12.12 18.89 -16.69
C ASP A 27 11.63 17.96 -17.81
N GLU A 28 11.87 16.66 -17.70
CA GLU A 28 11.35 15.65 -18.63
C GLU A 28 9.83 15.53 -18.57
N LEU A 29 9.23 15.64 -17.36
CA LEU A 29 7.79 15.69 -17.19
C LEU A 29 7.18 16.96 -17.79
N GLU A 30 7.79 18.12 -17.55
CA GLU A 30 7.33 19.40 -18.11
C GLU A 30 7.38 19.42 -19.65
N SER A 31 8.38 18.78 -20.24
CA SER A 31 8.51 18.67 -21.70
C SER A 31 7.39 17.81 -22.31
N GLU A 32 7.04 16.68 -21.69
CA GLU A 32 5.93 15.84 -22.15
C GLU A 32 4.56 16.49 -21.95
N MET A 33 4.39 17.26 -20.87
CA MET A 33 3.15 17.97 -20.58
C MET A 33 2.81 19.08 -21.60
N LYS A 34 3.73 19.42 -22.51
CA LYS A 34 3.54 20.39 -23.60
C LYS A 34 3.07 19.77 -24.92
N ASP A 35 2.98 18.44 -25.03
CA ASP A 35 2.48 17.75 -26.24
C ASP A 35 0.94 17.91 -26.38
N PRO A 36 0.41 18.46 -27.49
CA PRO A 36 -1.03 18.67 -27.68
C PRO A 36 -1.85 17.37 -27.81
N THR A 37 -1.25 16.23 -28.12
CA THR A 37 -1.92 14.91 -28.05
C THR A 37 -2.06 14.40 -26.61
N ALA A 38 -1.31 14.98 -25.67
CA ALA A 38 -1.32 14.63 -24.25
C ALA A 38 -2.51 15.22 -23.48
N ASN A 39 -3.51 15.85 -24.10
CA ASN A 39 -4.59 16.51 -23.34
C ASN A 39 -5.44 15.50 -22.52
N ILE A 40 -5.66 14.29 -23.03
CA ILE A 40 -6.25 13.17 -22.27
C ILE A 40 -5.29 12.69 -21.18
N ASP A 41 -4.00 12.55 -21.50
CA ASP A 41 -2.99 12.11 -20.55
C ASP A 41 -2.78 13.14 -19.42
N LYS A 42 -2.99 14.44 -19.67
CA LYS A 42 -2.90 15.51 -18.68
C LYS A 42 -4.03 15.47 -17.67
N ILE A 43 -5.28 15.27 -18.11
CA ILE A 43 -6.42 15.12 -17.19
C ILE A 43 -6.28 13.84 -16.37
N VAL A 44 -5.86 12.74 -16.99
CA VAL A 44 -5.62 11.48 -16.28
C VAL A 44 -4.47 11.63 -15.29
N LEU A 45 -3.37 12.28 -15.68
CA LEU A 45 -2.22 12.55 -14.82
C LEU A 45 -2.63 13.43 -13.63
N ASP A 46 -3.37 14.51 -13.86
CA ASP A 46 -3.86 15.40 -12.81
C ASP A 46 -4.73 14.66 -11.79
N LYS A 47 -5.70 13.86 -12.26
CA LYS A 47 -6.52 13.00 -11.39
C LYS A 47 -5.70 11.95 -10.67
N THR A 48 -4.68 11.39 -11.30
CA THR A 48 -3.78 10.39 -10.72
C THR A 48 -2.95 11.00 -9.58
N LEU A 49 -2.34 12.16 -9.84
CA LEU A 49 -1.59 12.93 -8.86
C LEU A 49 -2.50 13.36 -7.72
N GLY A 50 -3.66 13.94 -8.02
CA GLY A 50 -4.65 14.36 -7.03
C GLY A 50 -5.12 13.20 -6.16
N SER A 51 -5.29 12.00 -6.72
CA SER A 51 -5.69 10.81 -5.96
C SER A 51 -4.61 10.34 -4.98
N LEU A 52 -3.35 10.25 -5.44
CA LEU A 52 -2.24 9.78 -4.59
C LEU A 52 -1.80 10.85 -3.57
N MET A 53 -1.77 12.13 -3.98
CA MET A 53 -1.48 13.24 -3.07
C MET A 53 -2.63 13.45 -2.09
N GLY A 54 -3.88 13.33 -2.52
CA GLY A 54 -5.06 13.45 -1.67
C GLY A 54 -5.08 12.37 -0.58
N LEU A 55 -4.72 11.13 -0.93
CA LEU A 55 -4.50 10.05 0.04
C LEU A 55 -3.45 10.46 1.09
N ALA A 56 -2.27 10.87 0.65
CA ALA A 56 -1.17 11.24 1.56
C ALA A 56 -1.47 12.47 2.44
N LEU A 57 -2.16 13.46 1.88
CA LEU A 57 -2.58 14.66 2.61
C LEU A 57 -3.69 14.34 3.61
N GLY A 58 -4.66 13.50 3.22
CA GLY A 58 -5.75 13.07 4.09
C GLY A 58 -5.24 12.28 5.29
N ASP A 59 -4.34 11.33 5.04
CA ASP A 59 -3.60 10.57 6.06
C ASP A 59 -2.87 11.53 7.02
N ALA A 60 -1.96 12.37 6.51
CA ALA A 60 -1.16 13.27 7.35
C ALA A 60 -2.01 14.29 8.16
N LEU A 61 -3.17 14.71 7.62
CA LEU A 61 -4.13 15.54 8.35
C LEU A 61 -4.86 14.75 9.45
N GLY A 62 -5.29 13.54 9.13
CA GLY A 62 -6.02 12.65 10.04
C GLY A 62 -5.18 12.18 11.22
N ALA A 63 -3.90 11.86 10.98
CA ALA A 63 -2.95 11.38 11.98
C ALA A 63 -2.80 12.32 13.19
N HIS A 64 -2.95 13.63 12.99
CA HIS A 64 -2.90 14.62 14.07
C HIS A 64 -3.97 14.39 15.14
N VAL A 65 -5.13 13.87 14.74
CA VAL A 65 -6.33 13.74 15.58
C VAL A 65 -6.82 12.31 15.69
N GLU A 66 -5.98 11.34 15.34
CA GLU A 66 -6.27 9.94 15.54
C GLU A 66 -6.60 9.65 17.02
N PHE A 67 -7.58 8.76 17.24
CA PHE A 67 -8.13 8.41 18.56
C PHE A 67 -8.73 9.56 19.37
N ARG A 68 -8.94 10.74 18.78
CA ARG A 68 -9.66 11.85 19.43
C ARG A 68 -11.17 11.67 19.30
N SER A 69 -11.89 12.15 20.31
CA SER A 69 -13.36 12.10 20.29
C SER A 69 -13.94 13.09 19.30
N HIS A 70 -15.19 12.86 18.88
CA HIS A 70 -15.89 13.77 17.99
C HIS A 70 -16.02 15.18 18.59
N GLU A 71 -16.28 15.28 19.91
CA GLU A 71 -16.38 16.55 20.64
C GLU A 71 -15.05 17.30 20.61
N TYR A 72 -13.92 16.59 20.73
CA TYR A 72 -12.60 17.19 20.57
C TYR A 72 -12.43 17.78 19.17
N LEU A 73 -12.85 17.08 18.12
CA LEU A 73 -12.76 17.53 16.73
C LEU A 73 -13.63 18.76 16.45
N GLN A 74 -14.82 18.84 17.05
CA GLN A 74 -15.68 20.02 16.93
C GLN A 74 -15.03 21.27 17.51
N ALA A 75 -14.33 21.13 18.65
CA ALA A 75 -13.63 22.23 19.30
C ALA A 75 -12.27 22.55 18.65
N ASN A 76 -11.62 21.56 18.01
CA ASN A 76 -10.24 21.65 17.51
C ASN A 76 -10.16 21.26 16.03
N LEU A 77 -10.72 22.11 15.18
CA LEU A 77 -10.70 21.89 13.73
C LEU A 77 -9.27 21.82 13.17
N VAL A 78 -8.96 20.72 12.49
CA VAL A 78 -7.71 20.55 11.75
C VAL A 78 -7.83 21.23 10.39
N LYS A 79 -7.10 22.34 10.22
CA LYS A 79 -7.10 23.12 8.96
C LYS A 79 -5.76 23.11 8.24
N ASN A 80 -4.70 22.67 8.92
CA ASN A 80 -3.32 22.71 8.43
C ASN A 80 -2.59 21.43 8.86
N LEU A 81 -1.53 21.08 8.12
CA LEU A 81 -0.61 20.00 8.47
C LEU A 81 0.25 20.39 9.68
N LYS A 82 -0.16 19.97 10.87
CA LYS A 82 0.47 20.34 12.15
C LYS A 82 1.41 19.28 12.74
N GLY A 83 1.49 18.09 12.15
CA GLY A 83 2.23 16.98 12.76
C GLY A 83 1.62 16.56 14.10
N GLY A 84 2.41 16.16 15.09
CA GLY A 84 1.96 15.77 16.42
C GLY A 84 1.15 14.46 16.43
N GLY A 85 -0.01 14.49 17.09
CA GLY A 85 -0.87 13.31 17.23
C GLY A 85 -0.31 12.24 18.16
N THR A 86 -0.85 11.03 18.07
CA THR A 86 -0.48 9.85 18.86
C THR A 86 1.01 9.54 18.77
N TRP A 87 1.59 9.76 17.59
CA TRP A 87 2.95 9.35 17.24
C TRP A 87 3.98 10.48 17.26
N GLY A 88 3.58 11.73 17.58
CA GLY A 88 4.50 12.86 17.64
C GLY A 88 5.14 13.21 16.30
N LEU A 89 4.38 13.15 15.22
CA LEU A 89 4.86 13.31 13.84
C LEU A 89 5.35 14.72 13.52
N ASP A 90 6.27 14.85 12.57
CA ASP A 90 6.59 16.16 11.99
C ASP A 90 5.50 16.62 11.01
N ASN A 91 5.49 17.90 10.67
CA ASN A 91 4.54 18.46 9.71
C ASN A 91 4.60 17.74 8.35
N GLY A 92 3.48 17.13 7.94
CA GLY A 92 3.34 16.46 6.66
C GLY A 92 3.87 15.01 6.62
N GLN A 93 4.30 14.45 7.75
CA GLN A 93 4.52 13.01 7.85
C GLN A 93 3.17 12.27 7.84
N PHE A 94 3.11 11.22 7.02
CA PHE A 94 1.96 10.33 6.83
C PHE A 94 2.20 8.98 7.55
N THR A 95 1.17 8.16 7.73
CA THR A 95 1.20 6.90 8.50
C THR A 95 1.29 5.66 7.59
N ASP A 96 0.75 4.54 8.08
CA ASP A 96 0.63 3.27 7.40
C ASP A 96 -0.24 3.35 6.12
N ASP A 97 -1.32 4.14 6.09
CA ASP A 97 -2.20 4.29 4.92
C ASP A 97 -1.37 4.59 3.66
N THR A 98 -0.59 5.65 3.71
CA THR A 98 0.26 6.10 2.61
C THR A 98 1.46 5.19 2.41
N SER A 99 2.10 4.72 3.49
CA SER A 99 3.27 3.83 3.38
C SER A 99 2.93 2.54 2.62
N MET A 100 1.76 1.96 2.90
CA MET A 100 1.28 0.77 2.22
C MET A 100 0.81 1.07 0.79
N ALA A 101 0.15 2.21 0.55
CA ALA A 101 -0.20 2.63 -0.81
C ALA A 101 1.06 2.79 -1.69
N LEU A 102 2.12 3.39 -1.15
CA LEU A 102 3.41 3.52 -1.84
C LEU A 102 4.06 2.18 -2.12
N CYS A 103 4.04 1.25 -1.15
CA CYS A 103 4.51 -0.12 -1.38
C CYS A 103 3.77 -0.80 -2.54
N LEU A 104 2.44 -0.64 -2.61
CA LEU A 104 1.61 -1.17 -3.69
C LEU A 104 1.89 -0.54 -5.04
N ALA A 105 1.95 0.79 -5.12
CA ALA A 105 2.31 1.50 -6.34
C ALA A 105 3.67 1.02 -6.87
N THR A 106 4.65 0.88 -5.98
CA THR A 106 6.00 0.49 -6.36
C THR A 106 6.07 -0.95 -6.87
N SER A 107 5.31 -1.87 -6.27
CA SER A 107 5.15 -3.25 -6.76
C SER A 107 4.60 -3.28 -8.18
N LEU A 108 3.46 -2.61 -8.40
CA LEU A 108 2.77 -2.57 -9.70
C LEU A 108 3.69 -2.02 -10.79
N ILE A 109 4.39 -0.92 -10.51
CA ILE A 109 5.32 -0.29 -11.44
C ILE A 109 6.51 -1.22 -11.74
N ALA A 110 7.14 -1.79 -10.72
CA ALA A 110 8.35 -2.59 -10.90
C ALA A 110 8.07 -3.94 -11.58
N ARG A 111 6.93 -4.56 -11.27
CA ARG A 111 6.50 -5.84 -11.82
C ARG A 111 5.77 -5.69 -13.15
N ARG A 112 5.32 -4.47 -13.47
CA ARG A 112 4.42 -4.16 -14.60
C ARG A 112 3.13 -4.99 -14.58
N ASP A 113 2.75 -5.46 -13.41
CA ASP A 113 1.57 -6.29 -13.16
C ASP A 113 1.38 -6.43 -11.64
N PHE A 114 0.27 -7.01 -11.21
CA PHE A 114 0.08 -7.41 -9.82
C PHE A 114 0.73 -8.77 -9.53
N VAL A 115 1.77 -8.77 -8.71
CA VAL A 115 2.41 -9.99 -8.19
C VAL A 115 2.28 -10.02 -6.67
N ALA A 116 1.35 -10.85 -6.17
CA ALA A 116 1.03 -10.98 -4.76
C ALA A 116 2.25 -11.20 -3.85
N TYR A 117 3.21 -12.01 -4.31
CA TYR A 117 4.43 -12.28 -3.55
C TYR A 117 5.31 -11.03 -3.40
N ASP A 118 5.57 -10.31 -4.50
CA ASP A 118 6.35 -9.05 -4.50
C ASP A 118 5.67 -8.00 -3.61
N GLN A 119 4.35 -7.95 -3.65
CA GLN A 119 3.57 -7.06 -2.80
C GLN A 119 3.80 -7.32 -1.30
N LEU A 120 3.74 -8.58 -0.88
CA LEU A 120 4.00 -8.97 0.51
C LEU A 120 5.45 -8.74 0.92
N VAL A 121 6.41 -8.93 0.01
CA VAL A 121 7.82 -8.60 0.26
C VAL A 121 7.99 -7.12 0.55
N ARG A 122 7.35 -6.23 -0.22
CA ARG A 122 7.44 -4.77 0.01
C ARG A 122 6.77 -4.33 1.31
N TYR A 123 5.60 -4.88 1.62
CA TYR A 123 4.97 -4.65 2.93
C TYR A 123 5.84 -5.17 4.08
N LYS A 124 6.49 -6.32 3.90
CA LYS A 124 7.46 -6.84 4.89
C LYS A 124 8.67 -5.90 5.02
N TRP A 125 9.18 -5.33 3.93
CA TRP A 125 10.27 -4.35 4.00
C TRP A 125 9.83 -3.06 4.71
N TRP A 126 8.59 -2.61 4.52
CA TRP A 126 8.04 -1.51 5.30
C TRP A 126 8.04 -1.87 6.78
N TYR A 127 7.45 -3.00 7.13
CA TYR A 127 7.36 -3.49 8.50
C TYR A 127 8.73 -3.66 9.19
N GLN A 128 9.72 -4.23 8.50
CA GLN A 128 11.02 -4.56 9.09
C GLN A 128 12.03 -3.42 9.06
N TYR A 129 11.98 -2.58 8.02
CA TYR A 129 13.04 -1.62 7.71
C TYR A 129 12.54 -0.20 7.47
N GLY A 130 11.24 0.05 7.65
CA GLY A 130 10.63 1.35 7.38
C GLY A 130 10.60 1.75 5.91
N TYR A 131 10.71 0.80 4.97
CA TYR A 131 10.58 1.07 3.54
C TYR A 131 9.30 1.84 3.22
N MET A 132 9.41 2.96 2.47
CA MET A 132 8.30 3.88 2.18
C MET A 132 7.66 4.59 3.39
N SER A 133 8.27 4.52 4.58
CA SER A 133 7.82 5.28 5.75
C SER A 133 8.28 6.74 5.70
N SER A 134 7.41 7.64 6.15
CA SER A 134 7.70 9.06 6.36
C SER A 134 8.69 9.32 7.50
N THR A 135 8.70 8.47 8.53
CA THR A 135 9.60 8.57 9.71
C THR A 135 10.88 7.75 9.53
N GLY A 136 10.93 6.86 8.54
CA GLY A 136 12.04 5.95 8.32
C GLY A 136 11.96 4.64 9.13
N GLN A 137 10.89 4.45 9.90
CA GLN A 137 10.58 3.20 10.61
C GLN A 137 9.11 2.82 10.39
N CYS A 138 8.76 1.54 10.57
CA CYS A 138 7.36 1.14 10.61
C CYS A 138 6.72 1.61 11.92
N PHE A 139 5.57 2.26 11.84
CA PHE A 139 4.72 2.61 12.97
C PHE A 139 3.26 2.54 12.51
N ASP A 140 2.32 2.64 13.45
CA ASP A 140 0.87 2.61 13.21
C ASP A 140 0.30 1.35 12.53
N ILE A 141 1.12 0.31 12.35
CA ILE A 141 0.67 -0.95 11.76
C ILE A 141 -0.35 -1.67 12.65
N ASP A 142 -1.50 -2.03 12.09
CA ASP A 142 -2.48 -2.79 12.83
C ASP A 142 -2.01 -4.22 13.14
N SER A 143 -2.65 -4.80 14.16
CA SER A 143 -2.32 -6.14 14.64
C SER A 143 -2.51 -7.23 13.57
N ALA A 144 -3.52 -7.15 12.71
CA ALA A 144 -3.84 -8.15 11.70
C ALA A 144 -2.86 -8.09 10.52
N THR A 145 -2.51 -6.90 10.02
CA THR A 145 -1.46 -6.74 9.01
C THR A 145 -0.12 -7.20 9.56
N LYS A 146 0.25 -6.81 10.79
CA LYS A 146 1.47 -7.27 11.45
C LYS A 146 1.54 -8.80 11.54
N GLN A 147 0.47 -9.44 12.01
CA GLN A 147 0.40 -10.91 12.10
C GLN A 147 0.53 -11.58 10.73
N SER A 148 -0.15 -11.05 9.72
CA SER A 148 -0.08 -11.57 8.34
C SER A 148 1.36 -11.49 7.79
N LEU A 149 2.07 -10.39 8.02
CA LEU A 149 3.46 -10.22 7.57
C LEU A 149 4.45 -11.09 8.34
N VAL A 150 4.26 -11.26 9.65
CA VAL A 150 5.04 -12.21 10.46
C VAL A 150 4.83 -13.63 9.95
N ARG A 151 3.59 -14.01 9.64
CA ARG A 151 3.26 -15.33 9.09
C ARG A 151 3.86 -15.52 7.70
N PHE A 152 3.80 -14.52 6.84
CA PHE A 152 4.44 -14.54 5.53
C PHE A 152 5.96 -14.78 5.65
N ALA A 153 6.64 -14.06 6.53
CA ALA A 153 8.08 -14.23 6.77
C ALA A 153 8.42 -15.63 7.31
N LYS A 154 7.56 -16.21 8.16
CA LYS A 154 7.70 -17.61 8.60
C LYS A 154 7.53 -18.58 7.43
N ASN A 155 6.48 -18.41 6.62
CA ASN A 155 6.25 -19.24 5.44
C ASN A 155 7.41 -19.16 4.44
N GLN A 156 8.06 -17.99 4.29
CA GLN A 156 9.30 -17.85 3.50
C GLN A 156 10.41 -18.75 4.02
N LYS A 157 10.66 -18.78 5.33
CA LYS A 157 11.68 -19.64 5.95
C LYS A 157 11.36 -21.12 5.76
N ASP A 158 10.11 -21.52 5.99
CA ASP A 158 9.68 -22.91 5.86
C ASP A 158 9.80 -23.39 4.41
N PHE A 159 9.39 -22.56 3.45
CA PHE A 159 9.51 -22.85 2.02
C PHE A 159 10.98 -22.92 1.57
N ALA A 160 11.82 -21.99 2.05
CA ALA A 160 13.25 -21.97 1.77
C ALA A 160 13.93 -23.28 2.20
N ASN A 161 13.69 -23.69 3.44
CA ASN A 161 14.23 -24.93 4.00
C ASN A 161 13.75 -26.16 3.22
N LYS A 162 12.44 -26.25 2.93
CA LYS A 162 11.86 -27.39 2.21
C LYS A 162 12.41 -27.56 0.79
N ASN A 163 12.79 -26.46 0.14
CA ASN A 163 13.24 -26.47 -1.25
C ASN A 163 14.75 -26.23 -1.39
N ASN A 164 15.51 -26.23 -0.30
CA ASN A 164 16.96 -25.95 -0.28
C ASN A 164 17.32 -24.61 -0.95
N ILE A 165 16.52 -23.57 -0.72
CA ILE A 165 16.76 -22.22 -1.22
C ILE A 165 17.38 -21.39 -0.08
N PRO A 166 18.53 -20.73 -0.28
CA PRO A 166 19.08 -19.83 0.74
C PRO A 166 18.11 -18.68 1.05
N ILE A 167 17.88 -18.40 2.33
CA ILE A 167 16.84 -17.48 2.80
C ILE A 167 16.96 -16.05 2.22
N GLN A 168 18.19 -15.59 1.97
CA GLN A 168 18.47 -14.28 1.38
C GLN A 168 17.90 -14.09 -0.04
N TYR A 169 17.58 -15.19 -0.74
CA TYR A 169 16.98 -15.13 -2.07
C TYR A 169 15.45 -15.13 -2.05
N MET A 170 14.81 -15.39 -0.90
CA MET A 170 13.36 -15.50 -0.84
C MET A 170 12.66 -14.20 -1.23
N ASP A 171 13.21 -13.05 -0.89
CA ASP A 171 12.61 -11.75 -1.26
C ASP A 171 12.68 -11.45 -2.75
N PHE A 172 13.52 -12.18 -3.49
CA PHE A 172 13.73 -12.01 -4.92
C PHE A 172 13.20 -13.19 -5.74
N LEU A 173 12.36 -14.03 -5.13
CA LEU A 173 11.81 -15.21 -5.77
C LEU A 173 10.98 -14.83 -7.01
N SER A 174 11.47 -15.23 -8.19
CA SER A 174 10.85 -14.91 -9.49
C SER A 174 10.47 -16.15 -10.31
N ASN A 175 10.94 -17.33 -9.90
CA ASN A 175 10.60 -18.60 -10.54
C ASN A 175 9.10 -18.89 -10.42
N ARG A 176 8.41 -19.06 -11.56
CA ARG A 176 6.96 -19.25 -11.62
C ARG A 176 6.47 -20.49 -10.88
N ASP A 177 7.21 -21.60 -10.95
CA ASP A 177 6.82 -22.83 -10.26
C ASP A 177 6.95 -22.71 -8.75
N CYS A 178 7.99 -22.03 -8.27
CA CYS A 178 8.14 -21.74 -6.85
C CYS A 178 7.04 -20.80 -6.36
N LEU A 179 6.75 -19.73 -7.10
CA LEU A 179 5.69 -18.77 -6.76
C LEU A 179 4.31 -19.44 -6.70
N ARG A 180 4.01 -20.34 -7.65
CA ARG A 180 2.73 -21.10 -7.65
C ARG A 180 2.59 -22.02 -6.44
N LYS A 181 3.70 -22.57 -5.93
CA LYS A 181 3.71 -23.44 -4.75
C LYS A 181 3.70 -22.67 -3.43
N PHE A 182 3.98 -21.37 -3.45
CA PHE A 182 4.05 -20.55 -2.25
C PHE A 182 2.65 -20.02 -1.87
N SER A 183 2.21 -20.28 -0.64
CA SER A 183 0.95 -19.72 -0.14
C SER A 183 1.14 -18.28 0.33
N VAL A 184 0.59 -17.34 -0.42
CA VAL A 184 0.63 -15.88 -0.11
C VAL A 184 -0.47 -15.45 0.85
N TYR A 185 -1.53 -16.22 1.03
CA TYR A 185 -2.63 -15.87 1.93
C TYR A 185 -2.27 -16.25 3.37
N CYS A 186 -1.98 -15.24 4.19
CA CYS A 186 -1.42 -15.41 5.54
C CYS A 186 -2.31 -14.87 6.66
N SER A 187 -3.49 -14.38 6.33
CA SER A 187 -4.38 -13.68 7.26
C SER A 187 -5.31 -14.62 8.01
N GLU A 188 -5.63 -14.25 9.25
CA GLU A 188 -6.60 -14.96 10.08
C GLU A 188 -8.04 -14.59 9.68
N VAL A 189 -8.97 -15.50 9.96
CA VAL A 189 -10.40 -15.30 9.70
C VAL A 189 -10.92 -14.22 10.67
N GLY A 190 -11.63 -13.22 10.16
CA GLY A 190 -12.19 -12.15 11.00
C GLY A 190 -11.35 -10.87 11.03
N ALA A 191 -10.24 -10.83 10.30
CA ALA A 191 -9.51 -9.59 10.03
C ALA A 191 -10.33 -8.69 9.09
N ALA A 192 -11.23 -7.89 9.66
CA ALA A 192 -12.08 -6.92 8.97
C ALA A 192 -11.78 -5.50 9.46
N GLY A 193 -10.66 -4.95 8.99
CA GLY A 193 -10.24 -3.57 9.29
C GLY A 193 -10.26 -2.68 8.04
N ASN A 194 -10.13 -1.38 8.23
CA ASN A 194 -10.06 -0.41 7.12
C ASN A 194 -8.77 -0.52 6.30
N GLU A 195 -7.74 -1.20 6.80
CA GLU A 195 -6.43 -1.20 6.15
C GLU A 195 -6.40 -1.82 4.76
N ALA A 196 -7.34 -2.70 4.44
CA ALA A 196 -7.43 -3.23 3.09
C ALA A 196 -7.88 -2.17 2.07
N LEU A 197 -8.69 -1.18 2.49
CA LEU A 197 -9.26 -0.15 1.62
C LEU A 197 -8.34 1.06 1.49
N MET A 198 -7.71 1.47 2.58
CA MET A 198 -6.95 2.72 2.65
C MET A 198 -5.80 2.82 1.62
N ARG A 199 -5.28 1.68 1.18
CA ARG A 199 -4.13 1.57 0.29
C ARG A 199 -4.48 1.27 -1.17
N LEU A 200 -5.76 1.23 -1.55
CA LEU A 200 -6.17 0.72 -2.87
C LEU A 200 -5.99 1.69 -4.03
N ALA A 201 -5.79 2.99 -3.80
CA ALA A 201 -5.69 4.00 -4.84
C ALA A 201 -4.74 3.64 -6.02
N PRO A 202 -3.56 3.00 -5.81
CA PRO A 202 -2.68 2.63 -6.91
C PRO A 202 -3.26 1.63 -7.92
N VAL A 203 -4.18 0.75 -7.52
CA VAL A 203 -4.72 -0.31 -8.40
C VAL A 203 -5.56 0.26 -9.56
N PRO A 204 -6.62 1.06 -9.33
CA PRO A 204 -7.39 1.67 -10.42
C PRO A 204 -6.54 2.61 -11.27
N LEU A 205 -5.56 3.28 -10.66
CA LEU A 205 -4.65 4.17 -11.39
C LEU A 205 -3.72 3.38 -12.33
N PHE A 206 -3.24 2.21 -11.91
CA PHE A 206 -2.38 1.36 -12.75
C PHE A 206 -3.18 0.65 -13.87
N PHE A 207 -4.37 0.14 -13.56
CA PHE A 207 -5.20 -0.63 -14.49
C PHE A 207 -6.25 0.20 -15.24
N TYR A 208 -6.17 1.53 -15.23
CA TYR A 208 -7.21 2.39 -15.83
C TYR A 208 -7.47 2.11 -17.33
N ARG A 209 -6.45 1.69 -18.08
CA ARG A 209 -6.57 1.29 -19.50
C ARG A 209 -7.05 -0.16 -19.69
N ASN A 210 -7.02 -0.98 -18.63
CA ASN A 210 -7.34 -2.41 -18.65
C ASN A 210 -8.28 -2.78 -17.47
N PRO A 211 -9.53 -2.30 -17.48
CA PRO A 211 -10.44 -2.44 -16.33
C PRO A 211 -10.81 -3.89 -15.99
N GLU A 212 -10.65 -4.84 -16.90
CA GLU A 212 -10.87 -6.28 -16.63
C GLU A 212 -9.95 -6.81 -15.52
N ASN A 213 -8.73 -6.29 -15.44
CA ASN A 213 -7.74 -6.68 -14.43
C ASN A 213 -7.97 -5.96 -13.09
N LEU A 214 -8.78 -4.89 -13.07
CA LEU A 214 -8.99 -4.03 -11.90
C LEU A 214 -9.68 -4.78 -10.75
N LEU A 215 -10.86 -5.36 -11.02
CA LEU A 215 -11.69 -5.99 -9.98
C LEU A 215 -10.98 -7.18 -9.33
N ASN A 216 -10.35 -8.01 -10.16
CA ASN A 216 -9.58 -9.16 -9.69
C ASN A 216 -8.38 -8.71 -8.87
N THR A 217 -7.64 -7.70 -9.33
CA THR A 217 -6.47 -7.19 -8.59
C THR A 217 -6.87 -6.57 -7.26
N GLN A 218 -7.90 -5.72 -7.22
CA GLN A 218 -8.39 -5.12 -5.97
C GLN A 218 -8.78 -6.21 -4.97
N ALA A 219 -9.58 -7.18 -5.39
CA ALA A 219 -9.98 -8.29 -4.54
C ALA A 219 -8.76 -9.09 -4.02
N SER A 220 -7.75 -9.32 -4.88
CA SER A 220 -6.53 -10.01 -4.48
C SER A 220 -5.67 -9.20 -3.49
N VAL A 221 -5.51 -7.88 -3.69
CA VAL A 221 -4.78 -7.00 -2.77
C VAL A 221 -5.40 -6.99 -1.38
N VAL A 222 -6.73 -6.91 -1.31
CA VAL A 222 -7.48 -6.99 -0.04
C VAL A 222 -7.21 -8.32 0.66
N LYS A 223 -7.29 -9.43 -0.09
CA LYS A 223 -7.13 -10.79 0.44
C LYS A 223 -5.71 -11.12 0.95
N LEU A 224 -4.68 -10.36 0.57
CA LEU A 224 -3.32 -10.64 1.00
C LEU A 224 -3.12 -10.48 2.51
N LEU A 225 -3.80 -9.51 3.12
CA LEU A 225 -3.64 -9.15 4.53
C LEU A 225 -4.96 -9.19 5.31
N MET A 226 -6.10 -9.41 4.65
CA MET A 226 -7.40 -9.54 5.30
C MET A 226 -8.23 -10.68 4.74
N VAL A 227 -8.90 -11.42 5.61
CA VAL A 227 -9.95 -12.36 5.25
C VAL A 227 -11.24 -11.91 5.93
N MET A 228 -12.09 -11.24 5.16
CA MET A 228 -13.44 -10.91 5.61
C MET A 228 -14.21 -12.20 5.88
N PRO A 229 -14.93 -12.30 7.01
CA PRO A 229 -15.83 -13.42 7.23
C PRO A 229 -16.87 -13.46 6.10
N LYS A 230 -17.28 -14.67 5.68
CA LYS A 230 -18.41 -14.81 4.75
C LYS A 230 -19.59 -14.01 5.31
N PRO A 231 -20.35 -13.28 4.47
CA PRO A 231 -21.51 -12.56 4.95
C PRO A 231 -22.42 -13.55 5.69
N MET A 232 -22.67 -13.29 6.98
CA MET A 232 -23.80 -13.92 7.67
C MET A 232 -25.05 -13.44 6.92
N MET A 233 -25.68 -14.33 6.15
CA MET A 233 -27.07 -14.10 5.76
C MET A 233 -27.85 -13.94 7.06
N ARG A 234 -28.28 -12.71 7.39
CA ARG A 234 -29.29 -12.50 8.43
C ARG A 234 -30.53 -13.24 7.97
N ALA A 235 -30.96 -14.23 8.75
CA ALA A 235 -32.17 -15.01 8.51
C ALA A 235 -33.47 -14.24 8.86
N ASP A 236 -33.42 -12.90 8.94
CA ASP A 236 -34.49 -12.09 9.54
C ASP A 236 -35.41 -11.41 8.51
N PHE A 237 -35.39 -11.82 7.24
CA PHE A 237 -36.30 -11.30 6.20
C PHE A 237 -37.20 -12.36 5.54
N MET A 238 -37.51 -13.43 6.25
CA MET A 238 -38.60 -14.35 5.88
C MET A 238 -39.45 -14.68 7.10
N GLN A 239 -40.26 -13.73 7.54
CA GLN A 239 -41.54 -14.08 8.17
C GLN A 239 -42.64 -13.82 7.13
N PRO A 240 -43.47 -14.82 6.77
CA PRO A 240 -44.64 -14.57 5.94
C PRO A 240 -45.64 -13.77 6.77
N SER A 241 -46.13 -12.67 6.19
CA SER A 241 -47.26 -11.93 6.72
C SER A 241 -48.46 -12.87 6.89
N SER A 242 -48.91 -13.03 8.12
CA SER A 242 -50.17 -13.68 8.50
C SER A 242 -51.39 -12.92 7.99
#